data_AF-A0A510PFI3-F1
#
_entry.id   AF-A0A510PFI3-F1
#
_cell.length_a   1.000
_cell.length_b   1.000
_cell.length_c   1.000
_cell.angle_alpha   90.00
_cell.angle_beta   90.00
_cell.angle_gamma   90.00
#
_symmetry.space_group_name_H-M   'P 1'
#
loop_
_entity.id
_entity.type
_entity.pdbx_description
1 polymer ?
#
loop_
_entity_poly.entity_id
_entity_poly.type
_entity_poly.pdbx_seq_one_letter_code
_entity_poly.pdbx_strand_id
1 'polypeptide(L)'
;MPQNLSEMPQNLSDAERQARNCGLDIPKLEALLAEIEPLSDKYKEIFYRAATGLYSADDLAEMFNHSSGKNLNADFNKNLGSYLKLYLDLDESDRLGITSLRRILFKKGYFVDINDDESVRVLRTRYAENSQLEQSFTVRQN
;
A
#
# COMPACT_ATOMS: atom_id res chain seq x y z
N MET A 1 13.87 5.46 -17.94
CA MET A 1 13.14 4.41 -18.66
C MET A 1 11.83 4.18 -17.91
N PRO A 2 10.65 4.45 -18.50
CA PRO A 2 9.40 4.10 -17.84
C PRO A 2 9.30 2.56 -17.82
N GLN A 3 9.06 1.98 -16.65
CA GLN A 3 8.84 0.54 -16.53
C GLN A 3 7.47 0.21 -17.12
N ASN A 4 7.42 -0.77 -18.02
CA ASN A 4 6.19 -1.27 -18.62
C ASN A 4 5.43 -2.06 -17.54
N LEU A 5 4.38 -1.47 -16.97
CA LEU A 5 3.62 -2.00 -15.82
C LEU A 5 2.94 -3.35 -16.14
N SER A 6 2.70 -3.63 -17.43
CA SER A 6 2.09 -4.84 -17.98
C SER A 6 2.93 -6.12 -17.79
N GLU A 7 4.24 -6.02 -17.55
CA GLU A 7 5.14 -7.18 -17.45
C GLU A 7 5.55 -7.55 -16.02
N MET A 8 5.07 -6.83 -14.99
CA MET A 8 5.38 -7.24 -13.62
C MET A 8 4.64 -8.55 -13.32
N PRO A 9 5.35 -9.65 -12.98
CA PRO A 9 4.68 -10.88 -12.61
C PRO A 9 3.75 -10.60 -11.42
N GLN A 10 2.46 -10.83 -11.63
CA GLN A 10 1.46 -10.88 -10.58
C GLN A 10 1.72 -12.15 -9.77
N ASN A 11 2.58 -12.01 -8.76
CA ASN A 11 2.98 -13.10 -7.89
C ASN A 11 3.03 -12.57 -6.47
N LEU A 12 2.30 -13.24 -5.58
CA LEU A 12 2.21 -12.91 -4.18
C LEU A 12 3.60 -12.86 -3.51
N SER A 13 4.48 -13.82 -3.83
CA SER A 13 5.82 -13.89 -3.26
C SER A 13 6.71 -12.69 -3.66
N ASP A 14 6.55 -12.18 -4.89
CA ASP A 14 7.28 -11.00 -5.33
C ASP A 14 6.75 -9.73 -4.65
N ALA A 15 5.44 -9.62 -4.45
CA ALA A 15 4.82 -8.52 -3.71
C ALA A 15 5.22 -8.51 -2.23
N GLU A 16 5.26 -9.67 -1.57
CA GLU A 16 5.77 -9.84 -0.20
C GLU A 16 7.25 -9.45 -0.09
N ARG A 17 8.08 -9.91 -1.03
CA ARG A 17 9.50 -9.53 -1.08
C ARG A 17 9.66 -8.02 -1.23
N GLN A 18 8.87 -7.40 -2.11
CA GLN A 18 8.89 -5.95 -2.31
C GLN A 18 8.43 -5.19 -1.06
N ALA A 19 7.36 -5.66 -0.42
CA ALA A 19 6.85 -5.10 0.83
C ALA A 19 7.91 -5.17 1.94
N ARG A 20 8.58 -6.32 2.10
CA ARG A 20 9.69 -6.49 3.04
C ARG A 20 10.80 -5.49 2.79
N ASN A 21 11.22 -5.34 1.54
CA ASN A 21 12.25 -4.38 1.13
C ASN A 21 11.84 -2.91 1.37
N CYS A 22 10.54 -2.63 1.54
CA CYS A 22 10.02 -1.32 1.89
C CYS A 22 9.85 -1.11 3.41
N GLY A 23 10.35 -2.04 4.24
CA GLY A 23 10.32 -1.96 5.69
C GLY A 23 9.04 -2.47 6.35
N LEU A 24 8.16 -3.14 5.61
CA LEU A 24 6.94 -3.73 6.17
C LEU A 24 7.27 -5.00 6.97
N ASP A 25 6.63 -5.15 8.11
CA ASP A 25 6.70 -6.33 8.97
C ASP A 25 5.82 -7.45 8.38
N ILE A 26 6.42 -8.28 7.53
CA ILE A 26 5.69 -9.33 6.80
C ILE A 26 4.98 -10.31 7.76
N PRO A 27 5.63 -10.89 8.79
CA PRO A 27 4.93 -11.76 9.75
C PRO A 27 3.70 -11.12 10.39
N LYS A 28 3.79 -9.83 10.76
CA LYS A 28 2.66 -9.11 11.36
C LYS A 28 1.53 -8.85 10.35
N LEU A 29 1.87 -8.59 9.09
CA LEU A 29 0.89 -8.44 8.01
C LEU A 29 0.22 -9.77 7.65
N GLU A 30 0.97 -10.88 7.61
CA GLU A 30 0.42 -12.22 7.40
C GLU A 30 -0.58 -12.59 8.49
N ALA A 31 -0.24 -12.31 9.76
CA ALA A 31 -1.16 -12.51 10.89
C ALA A 31 -2.44 -11.67 10.75
N LEU A 32 -2.32 -10.40 10.33
CA LEU A 32 -3.49 -9.55 10.06
C LEU A 32 -4.37 -10.11 8.94
N LEU A 33 -3.78 -10.59 7.85
CA LEU A 33 -4.54 -11.15 6.72
C LEU A 33 -5.17 -12.50 7.08
N ALA A 34 -4.54 -13.31 7.93
CA ALA A 34 -5.08 -14.58 8.41
C ALA A 34 -6.38 -14.40 9.21
N GLU A 35 -6.49 -13.32 9.99
CA GLU A 35 -7.72 -12.98 10.73
C GLU A 35 -8.89 -12.60 9.81
N ILE A 36 -8.61 -12.22 8.55
CA ILE A 36 -9.62 -11.79 7.57
C ILE A 36 -10.08 -12.95 6.65
N GLU A 37 -9.39 -14.08 6.67
CA GLU A 37 -9.63 -15.16 5.71
C GLU A 37 -11.07 -15.69 5.72
N PRO A 38 -11.60 -16.10 4.54
CA PRO A 38 -10.86 -16.39 3.29
C PRO A 38 -10.59 -15.16 2.40
N LEU A 39 -9.36 -15.04 1.88
CA LEU A 39 -8.94 -13.99 0.96
C LEU A 39 -8.18 -14.56 -0.25
N SER A 40 -8.49 -14.11 -1.46
CA SER A 40 -7.78 -14.57 -2.66
C SER A 40 -6.39 -13.94 -2.79
N ASP A 41 -5.48 -14.65 -3.46
CA ASP A 41 -4.10 -14.19 -3.70
C ASP A 41 -4.06 -12.84 -4.42
N LYS A 42 -5.02 -12.56 -5.32
CA LYS A 42 -5.20 -11.25 -5.97
C LYS A 42 -5.24 -10.11 -4.93
N TYR A 43 -6.07 -10.26 -3.89
CA TYR A 43 -6.25 -9.18 -2.91
C TYR A 43 -5.11 -9.12 -1.89
N LYS A 44 -4.48 -10.25 -1.57
CA LYS A 44 -3.22 -10.28 -0.81
C LYS A 44 -2.13 -9.51 -1.56
N GLU A 45 -2.03 -9.71 -2.87
CA GLU A 45 -1.06 -9.01 -3.72
C GLU A 45 -1.33 -7.50 -3.80
N ILE A 46 -2.58 -7.10 -4.06
CA ILE A 46 -2.99 -5.68 -4.05
C ILE A 46 -2.63 -5.05 -2.71
N PHE A 47 -2.92 -5.73 -1.60
CA PHE A 47 -2.61 -5.25 -0.25
C PHE A 47 -1.12 -4.99 -0.05
N TYR A 48 -0.26 -5.97 -0.35
CA TYR A 48 1.19 -5.81 -0.19
C TYR A 48 1.74 -4.69 -1.08
N ARG A 49 1.34 -4.65 -2.35
CA ARG A 49 1.77 -3.60 -3.28
C ARG A 49 1.30 -2.21 -2.84
N ALA A 50 0.05 -2.07 -2.40
CA ALA A 50 -0.48 -0.82 -1.87
C ALA A 50 0.26 -0.37 -0.59
N ALA A 51 0.57 -1.30 0.31
CA ALA A 51 1.30 -1.01 1.54
C ALA A 51 2.72 -0.46 1.28
N THR A 52 3.33 -0.81 0.13
CA THR A 52 4.65 -0.27 -0.24
C THR A 52 4.64 1.24 -0.56
N GLY A 53 3.50 1.79 -0.97
CA GLY A 53 3.38 3.18 -1.43
C GLY A 53 4.26 3.52 -2.63
N LEU A 54 4.77 2.52 -3.36
CA LEU A 54 5.53 2.71 -4.60
C LEU A 54 4.64 2.97 -5.82
N TYR A 55 3.36 2.63 -5.71
CA TYR A 55 2.39 2.67 -6.80
C TYR A 55 1.25 3.62 -6.44
N SER A 56 0.84 4.43 -7.41
CA SER A 56 -0.42 5.14 -7.33
C SER A 56 -1.61 4.18 -7.43
N ALA A 57 -2.81 4.66 -7.11
CA ALA A 57 -4.02 3.87 -7.30
C ALA A 57 -4.27 3.51 -8.77
N ASP A 58 -3.85 4.39 -9.70
CA ASP A 58 -4.00 4.14 -11.14
C ASP A 58 -2.95 3.15 -11.66
N ASP A 59 -1.71 3.18 -11.16
CA ASP A 59 -0.69 2.17 -11.49
C ASP A 59 -1.17 0.77 -11.08
N LEU A 60 -1.72 0.64 -9.87
CA LEU A 60 -2.29 -0.63 -9.42
C LEU A 60 -3.55 -0.99 -10.20
N ALA A 61 -4.36 -0.01 -10.63
CA ALA A 61 -5.52 -0.30 -11.44
C ALA A 61 -5.11 -0.90 -12.78
N GLU A 62 -4.10 -0.33 -13.44
CA GLU A 62 -3.52 -0.88 -14.66
C GLU A 62 -2.99 -2.30 -14.42
N MET A 63 -2.16 -2.48 -13.37
CA MET A 63 -1.61 -3.80 -13.03
C MET A 63 -2.69 -4.86 -12.83
N PHE A 64 -3.81 -4.53 -12.19
CA PHE A 64 -4.88 -5.48 -11.86
C PHE A 64 -6.09 -5.37 -12.80
N ASN A 65 -5.91 -4.85 -14.02
CA ASN A 65 -6.94 -4.78 -15.07
C ASN A 65 -8.24 -4.06 -14.66
N HIS A 66 -8.12 -2.95 -13.92
CA HIS A 66 -9.21 -2.05 -13.59
C HIS A 66 -9.16 -0.80 -14.46
N SER A 67 -10.34 -0.24 -14.76
CA SER A 67 -10.48 0.95 -15.61
C SER A 67 -9.95 2.24 -14.96
N SER A 68 -9.81 2.28 -13.64
CA SER A 68 -9.23 3.42 -12.90
C SER A 68 -8.89 3.03 -11.46
N GLY A 69 -8.06 3.82 -10.79
CA GLY A 69 -7.77 3.71 -9.37
C GLY A 69 -9.00 3.89 -8.49
N LYS A 70 -10.03 4.62 -8.96
CA LYS A 70 -11.33 4.71 -8.27
C LYS A 70 -12.08 3.38 -8.32
N ASN A 71 -12.10 2.72 -9.48
CA ASN A 71 -12.71 1.40 -9.62
C ASN A 71 -11.97 0.35 -8.78
N LEU A 72 -10.64 0.36 -8.80
CA LEU A 72 -9.83 -0.53 -7.97
C LEU A 72 -10.07 -0.28 -6.48
N ASN A 73 -10.12 0.98 -6.03
CA ASN A 73 -10.41 1.29 -4.63
C ASN A 73 -11.78 0.78 -4.18
N ALA A 74 -12.80 0.86 -5.04
CA ALA A 74 -14.12 0.32 -4.74
C ALA A 74 -14.09 -1.21 -4.65
N ASP A 75 -13.42 -1.89 -5.59
CA ASP A 75 -13.22 -3.34 -5.56
C ASP A 75 -12.44 -3.78 -4.30
N PHE A 76 -11.32 -3.12 -4.02
CA PHE A 76 -10.52 -3.35 -2.83
C PHE A 76 -11.33 -3.19 -1.53
N ASN A 77 -12.10 -2.10 -1.38
CA ASN A 77 -12.90 -1.89 -0.18
C ASN A 77 -13.98 -2.95 0.00
N LYS A 78 -14.60 -3.41 -1.10
CA LYS A 78 -15.63 -4.44 -1.05
C LYS A 78 -15.08 -5.81 -0.62
N ASN A 79 -13.86 -6.14 -1.03
CA ASN A 79 -13.31 -7.48 -0.84
C ASN A 79 -12.33 -7.61 0.33
N LEU A 80 -11.71 -6.50 0.76
CA LEU A 80 -10.68 -6.52 1.81
C LEU A 80 -10.75 -5.30 2.73
N GLY A 81 -10.94 -4.10 2.16
CA GLY A 81 -10.84 -2.86 2.93
C GLY A 81 -11.86 -2.73 4.05
N SER A 82 -13.10 -3.20 3.87
CA SER A 82 -14.12 -3.21 4.94
C SER A 82 -13.71 -4.04 6.16
N TYR A 83 -13.09 -5.20 5.93
CA TYR A 83 -12.60 -6.07 7.00
C TYR A 83 -11.37 -5.48 7.67
N LEU A 84 -10.44 -4.93 6.88
CA LEU A 84 -9.26 -4.26 7.42
C LEU A 84 -9.61 -3.12 8.38
N LYS A 85 -10.71 -2.38 8.15
CA LYS A 85 -11.15 -1.35 9.10
C LYS A 85 -11.42 -1.90 10.50
N LEU A 86 -12.02 -3.08 10.61
CA LEU A 86 -12.34 -3.72 11.89
C LEU A 86 -11.05 -4.08 12.64
N TYR A 87 -10.11 -4.73 11.97
CA TYR A 87 -8.85 -5.17 12.59
C TYR A 87 -7.83 -4.06 12.79
N LEU A 88 -7.92 -2.99 12.01
CA LEU A 88 -7.09 -1.80 12.18
C LEU A 88 -7.73 -0.77 13.09
N ASP A 89 -8.91 -1.04 13.67
CA ASP A 89 -9.64 -0.12 14.55
C ASP A 89 -9.74 1.28 13.92
N LEU A 90 -10.38 1.32 12.75
CA LEU A 90 -10.68 2.53 11.97
C LEU A 90 -12.17 2.84 12.07
N ASP A 91 -12.51 4.13 12.04
CA ASP A 91 -13.90 4.57 12.06
C ASP A 91 -14.67 4.03 10.84
N GLU A 92 -15.94 3.66 11.01
CA GLU A 92 -16.76 3.14 9.91
C GLU A 92 -16.86 4.15 8.74
N SER A 93 -16.85 5.45 9.07
CA SER A 93 -16.89 6.55 8.11
C SER A 93 -15.59 6.74 7.32
N ASP A 94 -14.45 6.23 7.82
CA ASP A 94 -13.15 6.35 7.16
C ASP A 94 -13.06 5.42 5.97
N ARG A 95 -12.97 5.94 4.74
CA ARG A 95 -12.67 5.10 3.58
C ARG A 95 -11.21 4.67 3.61
N LEU A 96 -10.97 3.36 3.62
CA LEU A 96 -9.62 2.80 3.46
C LEU A 96 -9.25 2.80 1.98
N GLY A 97 -8.66 3.89 1.52
CA GLY A 97 -8.08 3.98 0.19
C GLY A 97 -6.75 3.23 0.13
N ILE A 98 -6.43 2.70 -1.04
CA ILE A 98 -5.12 2.13 -1.39
C ILE A 98 -3.99 3.11 -1.05
N THR A 99 -4.18 4.40 -1.31
CA THR A 99 -3.21 5.45 -1.00
C THR A 99 -3.09 5.75 0.50
N SER A 100 -4.15 5.54 1.30
CA SER A 100 -4.11 5.76 2.75
C SER A 100 -3.61 4.54 3.53
N LEU A 101 -3.65 3.34 2.93
CA LEU A 101 -3.26 2.07 3.56
C LEU A 101 -1.86 2.13 4.16
N ARG A 102 -0.85 2.55 3.38
CA ARG A 102 0.54 2.66 3.87
C ARG A 102 0.65 3.50 5.13
N ARG A 103 0.01 4.67 5.14
CA ARG A 103 0.04 5.61 6.28
C ARG A 103 -0.62 5.00 7.52
N ILE A 104 -1.71 4.25 7.34
CA ILE A 104 -2.42 3.59 8.44
C ILE A 104 -1.56 2.47 9.02
N LEU A 105 -0.99 1.61 8.17
CA LEU A 105 -0.09 0.53 8.59
C LEU A 105 1.12 1.08 9.35
N PHE A 106 1.69 2.20 8.90
CA PHE A 106 2.76 2.90 9.62
C PHE A 106 2.33 3.32 11.03
N LYS A 107 1.19 4.01 11.15
CA LYS A 107 0.67 4.46 12.46
C LYS A 107 0.32 3.31 13.41
N LYS A 108 -0.09 2.17 12.87
CA LYS A 108 -0.44 0.96 13.63
C LYS A 108 0.76 0.03 13.88
N GLY A 109 1.97 0.46 13.50
CA GLY A 109 3.23 -0.24 13.78
C GLY A 109 3.41 -1.53 12.98
N TYR A 110 2.99 -1.56 11.72
CA TYR A 110 3.23 -2.67 10.78
C TYR A 110 4.50 -2.49 9.94
N PHE A 111 5.37 -1.58 10.37
CA PHE A 111 6.70 -1.41 9.83
C PHE A 111 7.68 -1.92 10.87
N VAL A 112 8.72 -2.63 10.42
CA VAL A 112 9.79 -3.07 11.31
C VAL A 112 10.43 -1.82 11.92
N ASP A 113 10.78 -1.88 13.21
CA ASP A 113 11.46 -0.77 13.88
C ASP A 113 12.89 -0.70 13.33
N ILE A 114 13.07 0.13 12.30
CA ILE A 114 14.34 0.31 11.61
C ILE A 114 15.19 1.28 12.42
N ASN A 115 15.63 0.84 13.59
CA ASN A 115 16.79 1.41 14.27
C ASN A 115 18.12 1.01 13.60
N ASP A 116 18.05 0.48 12.38
CA ASP A 116 19.21 0.29 11.51
C ASP A 116 19.38 1.54 10.63
N ASP A 117 20.49 2.27 10.89
CA ASP A 117 20.81 3.64 10.49
C ASP A 117 20.69 3.90 8.95
N GLU A 118 20.83 2.84 8.16
CA GLU A 118 20.77 2.89 6.69
C GLU A 118 19.33 2.99 6.16
N SER A 119 18.39 2.30 6.80
CA SER A 119 16.99 2.24 6.36
C SER A 119 16.20 3.50 6.73
N VAL A 120 16.58 4.15 7.84
CA VAL A 120 16.08 5.48 8.23
C VAL A 120 16.39 6.52 7.16
N ARG A 121 17.58 6.46 6.55
CA ARG A 121 17.97 7.38 5.47
C ARG A 121 17.09 7.21 4.25
N VAL A 122 16.85 5.98 3.80
CA VAL A 122 16.05 5.72 2.59
C VAL A 122 14.58 6.12 2.77
N LEU A 123 13.97 5.82 3.93
CA LEU A 123 12.58 6.18 4.19
C LEU A 123 12.37 7.67 4.44
N ARG A 124 13.27 8.35 5.18
CA ARG A 124 13.19 9.80 5.37
C ARG A 124 13.35 10.56 4.07
N THR A 125 14.28 10.16 3.21
CA THR A 125 14.50 10.81 1.91
C THR A 125 13.26 10.67 1.03
N ARG A 126 12.68 9.48 0.90
CA ARG A 126 11.48 9.28 0.07
C ARG A 126 10.21 9.94 0.64
N TYR A 127 10.05 9.98 1.96
CA TYR A 127 8.91 10.68 2.58
C TYR A 127 9.05 12.21 2.43
N ALA A 128 10.27 12.74 2.53
CA ALA A 128 10.55 14.15 2.26
C ALA A 128 10.33 14.51 0.79
N GLU A 129 10.74 13.65 -0.15
CA GLU A 129 10.50 13.82 -1.60
C GLU A 129 9.00 13.82 -1.93
N ASN A 130 8.23 12.87 -1.35
CA ASN A 130 6.77 12.83 -1.54
C ASN A 130 6.05 14.01 -0.88
N SER A 131 6.51 14.48 0.28
CA SER A 131 5.95 15.67 0.94
C SER A 131 6.24 16.96 0.15
N GLN A 132 7.42 17.08 -0.48
CA GLN A 132 7.74 18.21 -1.36
C GLN A 132 6.92 18.21 -2.66
N LEU A 133 6.62 17.03 -3.20
CA LEU A 133 5.73 16.90 -4.34
C LEU A 133 4.31 17.38 -3.99
N GLU A 134 3.74 16.96 -2.86
CA GLU A 134 2.42 17.42 -2.41
C GLU A 134 2.34 18.94 -2.19
N GLN A 135 3.40 19.56 -1.65
CA GLN A 135 3.46 21.03 -1.55
C GLN A 135 3.56 21.72 -2.91
N SER A 136 4.32 21.15 -3.85
CA SER A 136 4.50 21.72 -5.21
C SER A 136 3.20 21.70 -6.04
N PHE A 137 2.32 20.71 -5.83
CA PHE A 137 1.00 20.69 -6.46
C PHE A 137 0.04 21.74 -5.90
N THR A 138 0.20 22.11 -4.62
CA THR A 138 -0.67 23.10 -3.97
C THR A 138 -0.31 24.54 -4.37
N VAL A 139 0.94 24.81 -4.73
CA VAL A 139 1.41 26.16 -5.11
C VAL A 139 1.08 26.52 -6.57
N ARG A 140 0.79 25.55 -7.46
CA ARG A 140 0.54 25.80 -8.90
C ARG A 140 -0.93 26.09 -9.27
N GLN A 141 -1.83 26.30 -8.30
CA GLN A 141 -3.25 26.58 -8.57
C GLN A 141 -3.77 27.95 -8.09
N ASN A 142 -2.89 28.93 -7.85
CA ASN A 142 -3.30 30.33 -7.64
C ASN A 142 -2.88 31.22 -8.81
#